data_AF-A0A7S2DNI9-F1
#
_entry.id   AF-A0A7S2DNI9-F1
#
_cell.length_a   1.000
_cell.length_b   1.000
_cell.length_c   1.000
_cell.angle_alpha   90.00
_cell.angle_beta   90.00
_cell.angle_gamma   90.00
#
_symmetry.space_group_name_H-M   'P 1'
#
loop_
_entity.id
_entity.type
_entity.pdbx_description
1 polymer ?
#
loop_
_entity_poly.entity_id
_entity_poly.type
_entity_poly.pdbx_seq_one_letter_code
_entity_poly.pdbx_strand_id
1 'polypeptide(L)'
;GTSPWSWQPPGEDQEDEDSKLSTLCPLPAGCAIVRDNRLWHAGTPNLSDAPRFLPNCEFAATWWCKGKTDSLQRNQWVKATPCMPQAIYDGLSEHGQEICRLVVSDA
;
A
#
# COMPACT_ATOMS: atom_id res chain seq x y z
N GLY A 1 27.19 15.57 7.89
CA GLY A 1 25.81 15.55 7.39
C GLY A 1 25.25 14.16 7.61
N THR A 2 24.02 14.06 8.10
CA THR A 2 23.32 12.78 8.19
C THR A 2 23.16 12.18 6.80
N SER A 3 23.34 10.87 6.68
CA SER A 3 23.13 10.16 5.43
C SER A 3 21.68 10.39 4.95
N PRO A 4 21.42 10.61 3.66
CA PRO A 4 20.04 10.64 3.16
C PRO A 4 19.30 9.31 3.44
N TRP A 5 20.07 8.23 3.66
CA TRP A 5 19.56 6.91 4.05
C TRP A 5 19.24 6.77 5.55
N SER A 6 19.53 7.78 6.38
CA SER A 6 19.22 7.79 7.82
C SER A 6 18.00 8.65 8.15
N TRP A 7 17.30 9.18 7.14
CA TRP A 7 16.06 9.91 7.38
C TRP A 7 14.99 8.95 7.93
N GLN A 8 14.33 9.39 9.00
CA GLN A 8 13.14 8.76 9.56
C GLN A 8 12.00 9.77 9.42
N PRO A 9 10.77 9.31 9.15
CA PRO A 9 9.62 10.19 9.25
C PRO A 9 9.54 10.78 10.66
N PRO A 10 9.06 12.02 10.81
CA PRO A 10 8.79 12.62 12.11
C PRO A 10 7.85 11.72 12.93
N GLY A 11 8.01 11.77 14.26
CA GLY A 11 7.09 11.08 15.17
C GLY A 11 5.70 11.70 15.17
N GLU A 12 4.71 10.97 15.67
CA GLU A 12 3.32 11.46 15.83
C GLU A 12 3.24 12.75 16.66
N ASP A 13 4.14 12.90 17.65
CA ASP A 13 4.26 14.09 18.51
C ASP A 13 4.78 15.34 17.75
N GLN A 14 5.33 15.13 16.56
CA GLN A 14 5.89 16.17 15.71
C GLN A 14 4.99 16.51 14.52
N GLU A 15 3.82 15.86 14.41
CA GLU A 15 2.83 16.17 13.40
C GLU A 15 2.17 17.53 13.70
N ASP A 16 2.16 18.42 12.70
CA ASP A 16 1.49 19.71 12.81
C ASP A 16 -0.04 19.56 12.74
N GLU A 17 -0.77 20.59 13.19
CA GLU A 17 -2.23 20.54 13.26
C GLU A 17 -2.90 20.43 11.89
N ASP A 18 -2.32 21.03 10.84
CA ASP A 18 -2.91 20.95 9.50
C ASP A 18 -2.80 19.52 8.95
N SER A 19 -1.68 18.84 9.21
CA SER A 19 -1.49 17.42 8.88
C SER A 19 -2.49 16.52 9.61
N LYS A 20 -2.70 16.74 10.93
CA LYS A 20 -3.67 15.95 11.73
C LYS A 20 -5.12 16.10 11.27
N LEU A 21 -5.48 17.30 10.83
CA LEU A 21 -6.85 17.64 10.41
C LEU A 21 -7.08 17.40 8.91
N SER A 22 -6.04 17.06 8.15
CA SER A 22 -6.12 16.75 6.74
C SER A 22 -6.93 15.46 6.52
N THR A 23 -8.14 15.61 5.97
CA THR A 23 -9.03 14.49 5.72
C THR A 23 -9.55 14.53 4.28
N LEU A 24 -9.54 13.35 3.63
CA LEU A 24 -10.14 13.16 2.30
C LEU A 24 -11.56 12.59 2.37
N CYS A 25 -12.01 12.19 3.56
CA CYS A 25 -13.28 11.49 3.76
C CYS A 25 -14.40 12.41 4.27
N PRO A 26 -15.67 12.14 3.90
CA PRO A 26 -16.12 10.98 3.12
C PRO A 26 -15.85 11.14 1.60
N LEU A 27 -15.40 10.06 0.96
CA LEU A 27 -15.33 9.96 -0.50
C LEU A 27 -16.58 9.23 -1.03
N PRO A 28 -17.29 9.77 -2.03
CA PRO A 28 -18.35 9.06 -2.72
C PRO A 28 -17.87 7.75 -3.36
N ALA A 29 -18.79 6.79 -3.52
CA ALA A 29 -18.51 5.57 -4.26
C ALA A 29 -18.08 5.91 -5.70
N GLY A 30 -17.01 5.27 -6.17
CA GLY A 30 -16.39 5.53 -7.47
C GLY A 30 -15.21 6.51 -7.43
N CYS A 31 -14.98 7.20 -6.31
CA CYS A 31 -13.74 7.96 -6.10
C CYS A 31 -12.57 7.03 -5.77
N ALA A 32 -11.36 7.45 -6.16
CA ALA A 32 -10.11 6.76 -5.82
C ALA A 32 -9.10 7.74 -5.23
N ILE A 33 -8.33 7.28 -4.24
CA ILE A 33 -7.15 7.99 -3.73
C ILE A 33 -5.94 7.36 -4.40
N VAL A 34 -5.18 8.17 -5.14
CA VAL A 34 -3.89 7.76 -5.68
C VAL A 34 -2.81 8.35 -4.80
N ARG A 35 -1.98 7.48 -4.20
CA ARG A 35 -0.89 7.90 -3.32
C ARG A 35 0.41 7.20 -3.69
N ASP A 36 1.50 7.94 -3.53
CA ASP A 36 2.84 7.38 -3.47
C ASP A 36 3.06 6.75 -2.09
N ASN A 37 3.84 5.67 -2.00
CA ASN A 37 4.08 4.98 -0.73
C ASN A 37 4.87 5.82 0.28
N ARG A 38 5.54 6.89 -0.16
CA ARG A 38 6.25 7.85 0.70
C ARG A 38 5.35 8.94 1.25
N LEU A 39 4.11 9.06 0.76
CA LEU A 39 3.15 10.01 1.30
C LEU A 39 2.80 9.60 2.73
N TRP A 40 2.94 10.52 3.69
CA TRP A 40 2.44 10.29 5.03
C TRP A 40 0.91 10.24 4.98
N HIS A 41 0.34 9.14 5.45
CA HIS A 41 -1.09 8.94 5.51
C HIS A 41 -1.42 7.98 6.66
N ALA A 42 -2.65 8.09 7.16
CA ALA A 42 -3.21 7.17 8.14
C ALA A 42 -4.70 6.97 7.86
N GLY A 43 -5.30 5.95 8.47
CA GLY A 43 -6.75 5.82 8.47
C GLY A 43 -7.38 6.88 9.37
N THR A 44 -8.37 7.62 8.85
CA THR A 44 -9.19 8.51 9.69
C THR A 44 -10.12 7.67 10.59
N PRO A 45 -10.39 8.06 11.85
CA PRO A 45 -11.39 7.37 12.67
C PRO A 45 -12.75 7.23 11.95
N ASN A 46 -13.41 6.08 12.14
CA ASN A 46 -14.78 5.89 11.65
C ASN A 46 -15.75 6.29 12.76
N LEU A 47 -16.38 7.47 12.62
CA LEU A 47 -17.34 8.00 13.58
C LEU A 47 -18.79 7.57 13.29
N SER A 48 -19.00 6.70 12.30
CA SER A 48 -20.32 6.20 11.94
C SER A 48 -20.57 4.79 12.48
N ASP A 49 -21.84 4.41 12.56
CA ASP A 49 -22.26 3.05 12.96
C ASP A 49 -22.19 2.04 11.81
N ALA A 50 -21.69 2.45 10.63
CA ALA A 50 -21.59 1.63 9.43
C ALA A 50 -20.12 1.32 9.10
N PRO A 51 -19.82 0.13 8.53
CA PRO A 51 -18.47 -0.17 8.06
C PRO A 51 -18.11 0.73 6.87
N ARG A 52 -16.86 1.20 6.85
CA ARG A 52 -16.30 2.00 5.75
C ARG A 52 -15.24 1.20 5.01
N PHE A 53 -15.66 0.46 3.99
CA PHE A 53 -14.76 -0.33 3.15
C PHE A 53 -14.00 0.57 2.17
N LEU A 54 -12.67 0.42 2.13
CA LEU A 54 -11.79 1.11 1.19
C LEU A 54 -10.84 0.06 0.57
N PRO A 55 -11.28 -0.67 -0.48
CA PRO A 55 -10.40 -1.59 -1.18
C PRO A 55 -9.23 -0.81 -1.77
N ASN A 56 -8.03 -1.39 -1.71
CA ASN A 56 -6.83 -0.79 -2.29
C ASN A 56 -6.13 -1.78 -3.22
N CYS A 57 -5.41 -1.23 -4.19
CA CYS A 57 -4.49 -1.96 -5.05
C CYS A 57 -3.13 -1.27 -4.96
N GLU A 58 -2.09 -2.01 -4.60
CA GLU A 58 -0.73 -1.49 -4.53
C GLU A 58 0.09 -2.00 -5.72
N PHE A 59 0.78 -1.07 -6.38
CA PHE A 59 1.65 -1.36 -7.51
C PHE A 59 3.08 -1.10 -7.09
N ALA A 60 3.95 -2.09 -7.28
CA ALA A 60 5.36 -1.99 -6.96
C ALA A 60 6.20 -2.56 -8.10
N ALA A 61 7.38 -1.98 -8.28
CA ALA A 61 8.31 -2.49 -9.29
C ALA A 61 8.79 -3.89 -8.89
N THR A 62 8.89 -4.80 -9.87
CA THR A 62 9.25 -6.21 -9.60
C THR A 62 10.61 -6.38 -8.92
N TRP A 63 11.57 -5.51 -9.23
CA TRP A 63 12.88 -5.49 -8.58
C TRP A 63 12.81 -5.08 -7.11
N TRP A 64 11.80 -4.30 -6.70
CA TRP A 64 11.54 -3.96 -5.31
C TRP A 64 10.94 -5.17 -4.60
N CYS A 65 9.92 -5.80 -5.18
CA CYS A 65 9.28 -6.99 -4.60
C CYS A 65 10.24 -8.18 -4.46
N LYS A 66 11.22 -8.33 -5.36
CA LYS A 66 12.25 -9.38 -5.35
C LYS A 66 13.61 -8.92 -4.79
N GLY A 67 13.70 -7.67 -4.34
CA GLY A 67 14.98 -7.00 -4.05
C GLY A 67 15.72 -7.61 -2.87
N LYS A 68 17.05 -7.76 -3.04
CA LYS A 68 18.04 -8.32 -2.09
C LYS A 68 18.26 -7.46 -0.84
N THR A 69 17.22 -7.13 -0.11
CA THR A 69 17.39 -6.57 1.23
C THR A 69 16.72 -7.49 2.23
N ASP A 70 17.51 -7.98 3.19
CA ASP A 70 17.00 -8.73 4.35
C ASP A 70 16.30 -7.78 5.35
N SER A 71 16.28 -6.47 5.07
CA SER A 71 15.63 -5.46 5.89
C SER A 71 14.11 -5.49 5.70
N LEU A 72 13.45 -6.18 6.62
CA LEU A 72 11.99 -6.29 6.69
C LEU A 72 11.26 -4.94 6.82
N GLN A 73 11.93 -3.94 7.41
CA GLN A 73 11.39 -2.57 7.48
C GLN A 73 11.30 -1.90 6.11
N ARG A 74 12.17 -2.30 5.18
CA ARG A 74 12.26 -1.69 3.85
C ARG A 74 11.53 -2.50 2.78
N ASN A 75 11.29 -3.78 3.01
CA ASN A 75 10.62 -4.62 2.02
C ASN A 75 9.64 -5.63 2.66
N GLN A 76 8.45 -5.15 3.00
CA GLN A 76 7.39 -6.00 3.54
C GLN A 76 6.88 -7.04 2.51
N TRP A 77 7.05 -6.76 1.22
CA TRP A 77 6.66 -7.66 0.13
C TRP A 77 7.39 -9.01 0.14
N VAL A 78 8.58 -9.09 0.74
CA VAL A 78 9.31 -10.37 0.92
C VAL A 78 8.51 -11.36 1.78
N LYS A 79 7.65 -10.86 2.68
CA LYS A 79 6.80 -11.68 3.55
C LYS A 79 5.38 -11.87 3.03
N ALA A 80 4.99 -11.14 1.99
CA ALA A 80 3.64 -11.26 1.45
C ALA A 80 3.48 -12.64 0.83
N THR A 81 2.66 -13.49 1.46
CA THR A 81 2.29 -14.79 0.90
C THR A 81 1.47 -14.55 -0.36
N PRO A 82 1.86 -15.08 -1.52
CA PRO A 82 1.00 -15.07 -2.70
C PRO A 82 -0.36 -15.69 -2.35
N CYS A 83 -1.44 -15.02 -2.73
CA CYS A 83 -2.79 -15.37 -2.27
C CYS A 83 -3.84 -15.36 -3.38
N MET A 84 -3.48 -14.94 -4.59
CA MET A 84 -4.39 -14.96 -5.73
C MET A 84 -4.52 -16.39 -6.27
N PRO A 85 -5.73 -16.98 -6.29
CA PRO A 85 -5.92 -18.31 -6.86
C PRO A 85 -5.63 -18.33 -8.37
N GLN A 86 -5.06 -19.44 -8.86
CA GLN A 86 -4.75 -19.63 -10.29
C GLN A 86 -5.97 -19.37 -11.19
N ALA A 87 -7.15 -19.85 -10.79
CA ALA A 87 -8.39 -19.66 -11.56
C ALA A 87 -8.78 -18.18 -11.73
N ILE A 88 -8.47 -17.32 -10.76
CA ILE A 88 -8.68 -15.87 -10.88
C ILE A 88 -7.65 -15.29 -11.85
N TYR A 89 -6.38 -15.69 -11.72
CA TYR A 89 -5.29 -15.22 -12.57
C TYR A 89 -5.50 -15.56 -14.05
N ASP A 90 -5.94 -16.78 -14.34
CA ASP A 90 -6.21 -17.25 -15.71
C ASP A 90 -7.33 -16.46 -16.39
N GLY A 91 -8.25 -15.88 -15.61
CA GLY A 91 -9.32 -15.01 -16.10
C GLY A 91 -8.91 -13.57 -16.37
N LEU A 92 -7.68 -13.17 -16.04
CA LEU A 92 -7.18 -11.81 -16.28
C LEU A 92 -6.80 -11.60 -17.76
N SER A 93 -6.76 -10.33 -18.18
CA SER A 93 -6.16 -9.94 -19.45
C SER A 93 -4.65 -10.23 -19.46
N GLU A 94 -4.01 -10.22 -20.63
CA GLU A 94 -2.54 -10.36 -20.75
C GLU A 94 -1.79 -9.36 -19.86
N HIS A 95 -2.24 -8.09 -19.85
CA HIS A 95 -1.66 -7.09 -18.97
C HIS A 95 -1.91 -7.39 -17.48
N GLY A 96 -3.12 -7.86 -17.13
CA GLY A 96 -3.48 -8.24 -15.76
C GLY A 96 -2.63 -9.42 -15.26
N GLN A 97 -2.43 -10.43 -16.10
CA GLN A 97 -1.53 -11.55 -15.83
C GLN A 97 -0.10 -11.06 -15.60
N GLU A 98 0.42 -10.21 -16.48
CA GLU A 98 1.75 -9.62 -16.30
C GLU A 98 1.87 -8.92 -14.94
N ILE A 99 1.00 -7.97 -14.59
CA ILE A 99 1.14 -7.21 -13.33
C ILE A 99 0.91 -8.08 -12.07
N CYS A 100 0.09 -9.13 -12.14
CA CYS A 100 -0.29 -9.94 -10.98
C CYS A 100 0.57 -11.22 -10.80
N ARG A 101 1.48 -11.54 -11.73
CA ARG A 101 2.26 -12.79 -11.74
C ARG A 101 3.03 -13.14 -10.47
N LEU A 102 3.27 -12.18 -9.57
CA LEU A 102 4.02 -12.37 -8.32
C LEU A 102 3.14 -12.60 -7.08
N VAL A 103 1.82 -12.43 -7.22
CA VAL A 103 0.87 -12.61 -6.11
C VAL A 103 0.01 -13.87 -6.27
N VAL A 104 0.26 -14.67 -7.31
CA VAL A 104 -0.43 -15.94 -7.59
C VAL A 104 0.07 -17.01 -6.63
N SER A 105 -0.85 -17.69 -5.96
CA SER A 105 -0.56 -18.87 -5.17
C SER A 105 -0.66 -20.12 -6.05
N ASP A 106 0.34 -20.99 -5.99
CA ASP A 106 0.36 -22.27 -6.73
C ASP A 106 -0.67 -23.30 -6.22
N ALA A 107 -1.36 -22.98 -5.12
CA ALA A 107 -2.18 -23.85 -4.27
C ALA A 107 -1.37 -24.88 -3.46
#